data_AF-A0A343UXX2-F1
#
_entry.id   AF-A0A343UXX2-F1
#
_cell.length_a   1.000
_cell.length_b   1.000
_cell.length_c   1.000
_cell.angle_alpha   90.00
_cell.angle_beta   90.00
_cell.angle_gamma   90.00
#
_symmetry.space_group_name_H-M   'P 1'
#
loop_
_entity.id
_entity.type
_entity.pdbx_description
1 polymer ?
#
loop_
_entity_poly.entity_id
_entity_poly.type
_entity_poly.pdbx_seq_one_letter_code
_entity_poly.pdbx_strand_id
1 'polypeptide(L)'
;MFIRYFTLAILVLLILIFRGILLLNEETLILICFIIFSWLFSQNVGDSTKQSLVERSSSIKYTIHDSLKEVTFSLSTVISVRHKLWELFYNFKTLVNHYLKFVSLIISYFGNYSIQVSKLPFPKRLQFIFRLENQIVKLLSLILVKKLQKVVELKHFFMSELNNPHFLCQYKISIREHIQNIKVQ
;
A
#
# COMPACT_ATOMS: atom_id res chain seq x y z
N MET A 1 -49.36 2.41 -72.84
CA MET A 1 -49.76 3.68 -72.16
C MET A 1 -48.99 4.88 -72.69
N PHE A 2 -47.67 4.78 -72.84
CA PHE A 2 -46.79 5.84 -73.39
C PHE A 2 -47.20 6.38 -74.79
N ILE A 3 -47.57 5.47 -75.71
CA ILE A 3 -47.97 5.82 -77.09
C ILE A 3 -49.21 6.72 -77.12
N ARG A 4 -50.17 6.51 -76.20
CA ARG A 4 -51.39 7.33 -76.11
C ARG A 4 -51.11 8.76 -75.63
N TYR A 5 -50.16 8.94 -74.72
CA TYR A 5 -49.74 10.27 -74.27
C TYR A 5 -48.97 11.01 -75.36
N PHE A 6 -48.12 10.30 -76.10
CA PHE A 6 -47.38 10.89 -77.21
C PHE A 6 -48.30 11.33 -78.35
N THR A 7 -49.30 10.51 -78.70
CA THR A 7 -50.30 10.89 -79.71
C THR A 7 -51.17 12.07 -79.23
N LEU A 8 -51.58 12.11 -77.96
CA LEU A 8 -52.29 13.26 -77.38
C LEU A 8 -51.43 14.53 -77.43
N ALA A 9 -50.15 14.45 -77.09
CA ALA A 9 -49.23 15.59 -77.13
C ALA A 9 -49.06 16.15 -78.54
N ILE A 10 -48.88 15.27 -79.55
CA ILE A 10 -48.80 15.67 -80.96
C ILE A 10 -50.10 16.32 -81.43
N LEU A 11 -51.25 15.77 -81.05
CA LEU A 11 -52.56 16.27 -81.45
C LEU A 11 -52.84 17.66 -80.86
N VAL A 12 -52.46 17.88 -79.59
CA VAL A 12 -52.50 19.19 -78.94
C VAL A 12 -51.56 20.19 -79.61
N LEU A 13 -50.33 19.78 -79.96
CA LEU A 13 -49.36 20.62 -80.67
C LEU A 13 -49.90 21.04 -82.05
N LEU A 14 -50.49 20.10 -82.80
CA LEU A 14 -51.13 20.36 -84.09
C LEU A 14 -52.30 21.34 -83.97
N ILE A 15 -53.15 21.20 -82.95
CA ILE A 15 -54.26 22.13 -82.69
C ILE A 15 -53.74 23.54 -82.36
N LEU A 16 -52.66 23.65 -81.58
CA LEU A 16 -52.03 24.93 -81.20
C LEU A 16 -51.43 25.66 -82.41
N ILE A 17 -50.80 24.92 -83.32
CA ILE A 17 -50.26 25.46 -84.58
C ILE A 17 -51.41 25.86 -85.51
N PHE A 18 -52.42 24.99 -85.69
CA PHE A 18 -53.55 25.23 -86.59
C PHE A 18 -54.41 26.43 -86.17
N ARG A 19 -54.58 26.66 -84.86
CA ARG A 19 -55.28 27.84 -84.34
C ARG A 19 -54.46 29.13 -84.36
N GLY A 20 -53.19 29.10 -84.83
CA GLY A 20 -52.31 30.25 -84.88
C GLY A 20 -51.89 30.80 -83.51
N ILE A 21 -52.16 30.07 -82.42
CA ILE A 21 -51.77 30.46 -81.05
C ILE A 21 -50.26 30.36 -80.89
N LEU A 22 -49.67 29.34 -81.51
CA LEU A 22 -48.23 29.14 -81.60
C LEU A 22 -47.75 29.67 -82.96
N LEU A 23 -47.62 30.99 -83.06
CA LEU A 23 -46.97 31.61 -84.22
C LEU A 23 -45.49 31.25 -84.15
N LEU A 24 -44.98 30.56 -85.17
CA LEU A 24 -43.57 30.17 -85.25
C LEU A 24 -42.72 31.43 -85.52
N ASN A 25 -42.53 32.21 -84.46
CA ASN A 25 -41.78 33.47 -84.46
C ASN A 25 -40.36 33.22 -83.91
N GLU A 26 -39.43 34.14 -84.17
CA GLU A 26 -38.05 34.08 -83.68
C GLU A 26 -37.98 33.87 -82.16
N GLU A 27 -38.86 34.50 -81.40
CA GLU A 27 -38.96 34.36 -79.95
C GLU A 27 -39.31 32.92 -79.49
N THR A 28 -40.17 32.23 -80.25
CA THR A 28 -40.56 30.84 -79.93
C THR A 28 -39.45 29.85 -80.25
N LEU A 29 -38.64 30.12 -81.29
CA LEU A 29 -37.44 29.34 -81.62
C LEU A 29 -36.39 29.48 -80.49
N ILE A 30 -36.16 30.70 -80.02
CA ILE A 30 -35.24 31.00 -78.91
C ILE A 30 -35.70 30.26 -77.64
N LEU A 31 -37.00 30.25 -77.34
CA LEU A 31 -37.56 29.53 -76.19
C LEU A 31 -37.30 28.02 -76.28
N ILE A 32 -37.52 27.41 -77.44
CA ILE A 32 -37.27 25.97 -77.65
C ILE A 32 -35.77 25.66 -77.49
N CYS A 33 -34.89 26.48 -78.07
CA CYS A 33 -33.45 26.34 -77.90
C CYS A 33 -33.03 26.46 -76.42
N PHE A 34 -33.61 27.40 -75.67
CA PHE A 34 -33.33 27.57 -74.25
C PHE A 34 -33.81 26.37 -73.41
N ILE A 35 -34.97 25.79 -73.72
CA ILE A 35 -35.48 24.59 -73.04
C ILE A 35 -34.57 23.39 -73.31
N ILE A 36 -34.16 23.18 -74.57
CA ILE A 36 -33.24 22.09 -74.94
C ILE A 36 -31.87 22.29 -74.27
N PHE A 37 -31.34 23.51 -74.29
CA PHE A 37 -30.09 23.85 -73.60
C PHE A 37 -30.19 23.60 -72.10
N SER A 38 -31.27 24.05 -71.45
CA SER A 38 -31.49 23.85 -70.01
C SER A 38 -31.61 22.37 -69.66
N TRP A 39 -32.27 21.57 -70.50
CA TRP A 39 -32.35 20.13 -70.34
C TRP A 39 -30.97 19.46 -70.45
N LEU A 40 -30.21 19.78 -71.51
CA LEU A 40 -28.85 19.25 -71.71
C LEU A 40 -27.89 19.68 -70.60
N PHE A 41 -27.98 20.93 -70.16
CA PHE A 41 -27.20 21.46 -69.04
C PHE A 41 -27.55 20.73 -67.74
N SER A 42 -28.85 20.54 -67.46
CA SER A 42 -29.30 19.81 -66.28
C SER A 42 -28.87 18.35 -66.29
N GLN A 43 -28.83 17.68 -67.44
CA GLN A 43 -28.31 16.31 -67.50
C GLN A 43 -26.79 16.28 -67.29
N ASN A 44 -26.04 17.03 -68.09
CA ASN A 44 -24.58 16.94 -68.06
C ASN A 44 -23.97 17.51 -66.77
N VAL A 45 -24.44 18.70 -66.33
CA VAL A 45 -23.90 19.38 -65.15
C VAL A 45 -24.62 18.92 -63.88
N GLY A 46 -25.92 18.64 -63.95
CA GLY A 46 -26.69 18.20 -62.79
C GLY A 46 -26.22 16.84 -62.26
N ASP A 47 -25.94 15.87 -63.14
CA ASP A 47 -25.44 14.55 -62.72
C ASP A 47 -24.02 14.64 -62.14
N SER A 48 -23.13 15.42 -62.77
CA SER A 48 -21.78 15.68 -62.25
C SER A 48 -21.82 16.37 -60.88
N THR A 49 -22.69 17.38 -60.72
CA THR A 49 -22.86 18.08 -59.44
C THR A 49 -23.41 17.15 -58.38
N LYS A 50 -24.41 16.33 -58.71
CA LYS A 50 -25.00 15.34 -57.81
C LYS A 50 -23.96 14.32 -57.35
N GLN A 51 -23.15 13.79 -58.27
CA GLN A 51 -22.08 12.86 -57.93
C GLN A 51 -21.06 13.52 -57.00
N SER A 52 -20.62 14.74 -57.30
CA SER A 52 -19.67 15.47 -56.45
C SER A 52 -20.21 15.73 -55.04
N LEU A 53 -21.52 16.00 -54.90
CA LEU A 53 -22.17 16.20 -53.62
C LEU A 53 -22.25 14.89 -52.83
N VAL A 54 -22.54 13.78 -53.49
CA VAL A 54 -22.57 12.45 -52.86
C VAL A 54 -21.18 12.03 -52.39
N GLU A 55 -20.15 12.23 -53.23
CA GLU A 55 -18.75 11.95 -52.86
C GLU A 55 -18.26 12.82 -51.71
N ARG A 56 -18.58 14.12 -51.71
CA ARG A 56 -18.25 15.00 -50.57
C ARG A 56 -19.00 14.58 -49.31
N SER A 57 -20.28 14.26 -49.41
CA SER A 57 -21.09 13.84 -48.27
C SER A 57 -20.57 12.53 -47.68
N SER A 58 -20.18 11.56 -48.52
CA SER A 58 -19.62 10.29 -48.05
C SER A 58 -18.25 10.51 -47.42
N SER A 59 -17.38 11.31 -48.05
CA SER A 59 -16.06 11.68 -47.50
C SER A 59 -16.18 12.32 -46.12
N ILE A 60 -17.06 13.32 -45.95
CA ILE A 60 -17.31 13.97 -44.66
C ILE A 60 -17.78 12.93 -43.63
N LYS A 61 -18.70 12.04 -44.00
CA LYS A 61 -19.18 10.98 -43.11
C LYS A 61 -18.06 10.05 -42.66
N TYR A 62 -17.18 9.63 -43.58
CA TYR A 62 -16.02 8.79 -43.24
C TYR A 62 -15.04 9.52 -42.33
N THR A 63 -14.70 10.77 -42.63
CA THR A 63 -13.78 11.56 -41.80
C THR A 63 -14.32 11.76 -40.38
N ILE A 64 -15.61 12.06 -40.23
CA ILE A 64 -16.25 12.19 -38.91
C ILE A 64 -16.24 10.85 -38.17
N HIS A 65 -16.61 9.77 -38.86
CA HIS A 65 -16.62 8.43 -38.28
C HIS A 65 -15.23 8.02 -37.77
N ASP A 66 -14.19 8.23 -38.59
CA ASP A 66 -12.83 7.84 -38.25
C ASP A 66 -12.26 8.71 -37.12
N SER A 67 -12.56 10.01 -37.13
CA SER A 67 -12.20 10.92 -36.03
C SER A 67 -12.84 10.49 -34.72
N LEU A 68 -14.14 10.12 -34.74
CA LEU A 68 -14.82 9.62 -33.54
C LEU A 68 -14.24 8.29 -33.07
N LYS A 69 -13.89 7.40 -34.00
CA LYS A 69 -13.23 6.13 -33.68
C LYS A 69 -11.86 6.34 -33.02
N GLU A 70 -11.08 7.29 -33.51
CA GLU A 70 -9.78 7.64 -32.93
C GLU A 70 -9.92 8.27 -31.54
N VAL A 71 -10.89 9.17 -31.36
CA VAL A 71 -11.18 9.78 -30.05
C VAL A 71 -11.64 8.74 -29.04
N THR A 72 -12.53 7.83 -29.43
CA THR A 72 -13.00 6.75 -28.54
C THR A 72 -11.89 5.78 -28.17
N PHE A 73 -11.02 5.42 -29.12
CA PHE A 73 -9.83 4.63 -28.85
C PHE A 73 -8.88 5.35 -27.88
N SER A 74 -8.57 6.62 -28.15
CA SER A 74 -7.71 7.44 -27.28
C SER A 74 -8.29 7.58 -25.87
N LEU A 75 -9.60 7.77 -25.75
CA LEU A 75 -10.27 7.84 -24.46
C LEU A 75 -10.19 6.51 -23.70
N SER A 76 -10.44 5.39 -24.39
CA SER A 76 -10.37 4.05 -23.78
C SER A 76 -8.96 3.72 -23.27
N THR A 77 -7.93 4.12 -24.03
CA THR A 77 -6.53 3.91 -23.63
C THR A 77 -6.20 4.75 -22.40
N VAL A 78 -6.57 6.03 -22.37
CA VAL A 78 -6.39 6.91 -21.19
C VAL A 78 -7.09 6.35 -19.94
N ILE A 79 -8.33 5.87 -20.07
CA ILE A 79 -9.06 5.25 -18.96
C ILE A 79 -8.33 4.00 -18.46
N SER A 80 -7.87 3.14 -19.37
CA SER A 80 -7.15 1.91 -19.00
C SER A 80 -5.83 2.21 -18.28
N VAL A 81 -5.08 3.22 -18.73
CA VAL A 81 -3.83 3.66 -18.09
C VAL A 81 -4.12 4.23 -16.70
N ARG A 82 -5.15 5.07 -16.58
CA ARG A 82 -5.57 5.62 -15.29
C ARG A 82 -5.95 4.52 -14.30
N HIS A 83 -6.67 3.49 -14.76
CA HIS A 83 -7.00 2.34 -13.91
C HIS A 83 -5.74 1.62 -13.43
N LYS A 84 -4.80 1.30 -14.34
CA LYS A 84 -3.52 0.65 -13.98
C LYS A 84 -2.73 1.47 -12.96
N LEU A 85 -2.72 2.80 -13.11
CA LEU A 85 -2.07 3.69 -12.14
C LEU A 85 -2.74 3.61 -10.76
N TRP A 86 -4.07 3.61 -10.70
CA TRP A 86 -4.80 3.45 -9.43
C TRP A 86 -4.52 2.12 -8.75
N GLU A 87 -4.48 1.04 -9.51
CA GLU A 87 -4.12 -0.29 -9.00
C GLU A 87 -2.69 -0.30 -8.44
N LEU A 88 -1.75 0.34 -9.15
CA LEU A 88 -0.37 0.49 -8.71
C LEU A 88 -0.28 1.33 -7.41
N PHE A 89 -1.03 2.42 -7.29
CA PHE A 89 -1.14 3.18 -6.03
C PHE A 89 -1.67 2.32 -4.88
N TYR A 90 -2.69 1.51 -5.13
CA TYR A 90 -3.24 0.59 -4.13
C TYR A 90 -2.20 -0.46 -3.68
N ASN A 91 -1.46 -1.02 -4.63
CA ASN A 91 -0.40 -1.97 -4.37
C ASN A 91 0.74 -1.32 -3.55
N PHE A 92 1.15 -0.09 -3.87
CA PHE A 92 2.14 0.64 -3.08
C PHE A 92 1.66 0.92 -1.65
N LYS A 93 0.40 1.34 -1.48
CA LYS A 93 -0.17 1.53 -0.15
C LYS A 93 -0.15 0.24 0.68
N THR A 94 -0.49 -0.88 0.03
CA THR A 94 -0.47 -2.20 0.66
C THR A 94 0.96 -2.61 1.03
N LEU A 95 1.92 -2.39 0.13
CA LEU A 95 3.34 -2.65 0.37
C LEU A 95 3.89 -1.85 1.56
N VAL A 96 3.57 -0.56 1.65
CA VAL A 96 3.96 0.29 2.79
C VAL A 96 3.41 -0.28 4.10
N ASN A 97 2.14 -0.69 4.12
CA ASN A 97 1.55 -1.30 5.31
C ASN A 97 2.25 -2.60 5.71
N HIS A 98 2.60 -3.46 4.75
CA HIS A 98 3.36 -4.69 5.03
C HIS A 98 4.78 -4.38 5.52
N TYR A 99 5.44 -3.40 4.93
CA TYR A 99 6.77 -2.97 5.35
C TYR A 99 6.76 -2.44 6.77
N LEU A 100 5.81 -1.57 7.12
CA LEU A 100 5.69 -1.03 8.48
C LEU A 100 5.41 -2.14 9.51
N LYS A 101 4.53 -3.11 9.17
CA LYS A 101 4.30 -4.29 10.02
C LYS A 101 5.59 -5.10 10.20
N PHE A 102 6.31 -5.37 9.13
CA PHE A 102 7.56 -6.11 9.18
C PHE A 102 8.62 -5.41 10.03
N VAL A 103 8.82 -4.11 9.83
CA VAL A 103 9.75 -3.30 10.64
C VAL A 103 9.35 -3.33 12.11
N SER A 104 8.05 -3.19 12.42
CA SER A 104 7.58 -3.28 13.81
C SER A 104 7.88 -4.63 14.47
N LEU A 105 7.72 -5.73 13.72
CA LEU A 105 8.06 -7.08 14.18
C LEU A 105 9.56 -7.22 14.43
N ILE A 106 10.40 -6.73 13.51
CA ILE A 106 11.86 -6.72 13.69
C ILE A 106 12.25 -5.94 14.94
N ILE A 107 11.73 -4.72 15.11
CA ILE A 107 12.03 -3.89 16.29
C ILE A 107 11.64 -4.63 17.58
N SER A 108 10.45 -5.24 17.61
CA SER A 108 10.00 -6.01 18.78
C SER A 108 10.88 -7.23 19.06
N TYR A 109 11.31 -7.94 18.01
CA TYR A 109 12.18 -9.10 18.11
C TYR A 109 13.57 -8.70 18.63
N PHE A 110 14.16 -7.63 18.08
CA PHE A 110 15.46 -7.12 18.53
C PHE A 110 15.40 -6.61 19.97
N GLY A 111 14.32 -5.92 20.36
CA GLY A 111 14.10 -5.48 21.74
C GLY A 111 14.09 -6.67 22.70
N ASN A 112 13.31 -7.71 22.39
CA ASN A 112 13.25 -8.93 23.19
C ASN A 112 14.59 -9.67 23.25
N TYR A 113 15.28 -9.79 22.11
CA TYR A 113 16.60 -10.42 22.04
C TYR A 113 17.63 -9.68 22.90
N SER A 114 17.69 -8.35 22.82
CA SER A 114 18.60 -7.53 23.64
C SER A 114 18.32 -7.69 25.14
N ILE A 115 17.05 -7.74 25.53
CA ILE A 115 16.64 -8.03 26.92
C ILE A 115 17.09 -9.43 27.35
N GLN A 116 16.97 -10.44 26.49
CA GLN A 116 17.42 -11.81 26.82
C GLN A 116 18.94 -11.91 26.94
N VAL A 117 19.69 -11.30 26.02
CA VAL A 117 21.16 -11.29 26.04
C VAL A 117 21.69 -10.55 27.28
N SER A 118 21.09 -9.42 27.64
CA SER A 118 21.46 -8.68 28.85
C SER A 118 21.10 -9.40 30.15
N LYS A 119 20.06 -10.24 30.16
CA LYS A 119 19.68 -11.10 31.30
C LYS A 119 20.58 -12.34 31.45
N LEU A 120 21.16 -12.84 30.38
CA LEU A 120 21.99 -14.05 30.35
C LEU A 120 23.18 -14.08 31.35
N PRO A 121 23.90 -12.97 31.62
CA PRO A 121 24.97 -12.97 32.62
C PRO A 121 24.50 -12.87 34.07
N PHE A 122 23.26 -12.42 34.33
CA PHE A 122 22.76 -12.22 35.71
C PHE A 122 22.76 -13.49 36.56
N PRO A 123 22.25 -14.66 36.11
CA PRO A 123 22.22 -15.87 36.92
C PRO A 123 23.62 -16.31 37.36
N LYS A 124 24.60 -16.23 36.44
CA LYS A 124 26.00 -16.60 36.72
C LYS A 124 26.63 -15.66 37.73
N ARG A 125 26.42 -14.34 37.58
CA ARG A 125 26.91 -13.34 38.54
C ARG A 125 26.28 -13.52 39.92
N LEU A 126 24.98 -13.78 39.96
CA LEU A 126 24.23 -13.97 41.21
C LEU A 126 24.66 -15.25 41.93
N GLN A 127 24.87 -16.34 41.18
CA GLN A 127 25.43 -17.59 41.72
C GLN A 127 26.86 -17.40 42.24
N PHE A 128 27.69 -16.60 41.56
CA PHE A 128 29.04 -16.28 42.04
C PHE A 128 29.01 -15.48 43.34
N ILE A 129 28.17 -14.45 43.44
CA ILE A 129 27.98 -13.66 44.67
C ILE A 129 27.53 -14.57 45.82
N PHE A 130 26.53 -15.42 45.59
CA PHE A 130 26.05 -16.37 46.59
C PHE A 130 27.15 -17.35 47.08
N ARG A 131 28.02 -17.80 46.18
CA ARG A 131 29.18 -18.65 46.55
C ARG A 131 30.19 -17.86 47.38
N LEU A 132 30.48 -16.61 47.00
CA LEU A 132 31.37 -15.74 47.77
C LEU A 132 30.83 -15.47 49.17
N GLU A 133 29.55 -15.10 49.29
CA GLU A 133 28.90 -14.87 50.58
C GLU A 133 29.02 -16.11 51.49
N ASN A 134 28.72 -17.29 50.97
CA ASN A 134 28.87 -18.54 51.74
C ASN A 134 30.32 -18.80 52.20
N GLN A 135 31.32 -18.48 51.37
CA GLN A 135 32.72 -18.64 51.76
C GLN A 135 33.14 -17.61 52.80
N ILE A 136 32.68 -16.37 52.68
CA ILE A 136 32.91 -15.31 53.66
C ILE A 136 32.30 -15.69 55.00
N VAL A 137 31.05 -16.18 55.03
CA VAL A 137 30.37 -16.63 56.25
C VAL A 137 31.16 -17.76 56.93
N LYS A 138 31.61 -18.76 56.15
CA LYS A 138 32.45 -19.85 56.66
C LYS A 138 33.76 -19.32 57.24
N LEU A 139 34.46 -18.45 56.52
CA LEU A 139 35.70 -17.86 56.98
C LEU A 139 35.51 -17.06 58.28
N LEU A 140 34.47 -16.23 58.34
CA LEU A 140 34.12 -15.43 59.51
C LEU A 140 33.83 -16.33 60.72
N SER A 141 33.05 -17.40 60.53
CA SER A 141 32.77 -18.38 61.58
C SER A 141 34.04 -19.06 62.11
N LEU A 142 34.98 -19.42 61.22
CA LEU A 142 36.23 -20.06 61.60
C LEU A 142 37.16 -19.11 62.35
N ILE A 143 37.21 -17.84 61.94
CA ILE A 143 37.95 -16.79 62.66
C ILE A 143 37.38 -16.60 64.07
N LEU A 144 36.04 -16.55 64.20
CA LEU A 144 35.37 -16.43 65.50
C LEU A 144 35.70 -17.61 66.41
N VAL A 145 35.59 -18.85 65.92
CA VAL A 145 35.94 -20.06 66.69
C VAL A 145 37.39 -20.02 67.14
N LYS A 146 38.34 -19.69 66.25
CA LYS A 146 39.77 -19.59 66.62
C LYS A 146 40.04 -18.50 67.66
N LYS A 147 39.38 -17.34 67.55
CA LYS A 147 39.51 -16.27 68.56
C LYS A 147 38.95 -16.71 69.90
N LEU A 148 37.78 -17.33 69.92
CA LEU A 148 37.17 -17.86 71.14
C LEU A 148 38.05 -18.93 71.78
N GLN A 149 38.58 -19.86 70.99
CA GLN A 149 39.51 -20.89 71.47
C GLN A 149 40.74 -20.27 72.15
N LYS A 150 41.38 -19.27 71.53
CA LYS A 150 42.52 -18.57 72.14
C LYS A 150 42.16 -17.87 73.45
N VAL A 151 40.98 -17.27 73.54
CA VAL A 151 40.50 -16.64 74.79
C VAL A 151 40.30 -17.69 75.88
N VAL A 152 39.75 -18.86 75.53
CA VAL A 152 39.57 -19.98 76.46
C VAL A 152 40.91 -20.54 76.93
N GLU A 153 41.86 -20.76 76.01
CA GLU A 153 43.21 -21.23 76.32
C GLU A 153 43.96 -20.25 77.22
N LEU A 154 43.91 -18.94 76.93
CA LEU A 154 44.47 -17.90 77.78
C LEU A 154 43.83 -17.90 79.16
N LYS A 155 42.50 -17.96 79.24
CA LYS A 155 41.77 -18.02 80.50
C LYS A 155 42.19 -19.25 81.31
N HIS A 156 42.31 -20.42 80.67
CA HIS A 156 42.79 -21.63 81.30
C HIS A 156 44.21 -21.46 81.83
N PHE A 157 45.15 -20.97 81.02
CA PHE A 157 46.54 -20.74 81.41
C PHE A 157 46.67 -19.81 82.64
N PHE A 158 45.94 -18.69 82.65
CA PHE A 158 45.95 -17.76 83.79
C PHE A 158 45.34 -18.37 85.07
N MET A 159 44.46 -19.35 84.90
CA MET A 159 43.81 -20.06 86.00
C MET A 159 44.65 -21.23 86.53
N SER A 160 45.21 -22.07 85.67
CA SER A 160 45.88 -23.32 86.04
C SER A 160 47.37 -23.13 86.33
N GLU A 161 48.09 -22.36 85.50
CA GLU A 161 49.55 -22.22 85.59
C GLU A 161 49.96 -21.03 86.45
N LEU A 162 49.28 -19.88 86.30
CA LEU A 162 49.62 -18.63 87.01
C LEU A 162 48.84 -18.41 88.31
N ASN A 163 47.79 -19.20 88.54
CA ASN A 163 46.98 -19.17 89.77
C ASN A 163 46.49 -17.76 90.18
N ASN A 164 46.12 -16.93 89.20
CA ASN A 164 45.78 -15.53 89.45
C ASN A 164 44.43 -15.43 90.21
N PRO A 165 44.38 -14.74 91.37
CA PRO A 165 43.21 -14.72 92.25
C PRO A 165 41.96 -14.11 91.61
N HIS A 166 42.11 -13.15 90.68
CA HIS A 166 40.98 -12.51 90.01
C HIS A 166 40.24 -13.49 89.08
N PHE A 167 40.96 -14.31 88.31
CA PHE A 167 40.36 -15.27 87.38
C PHE A 167 39.74 -16.47 88.11
N LEU A 168 40.35 -16.92 89.21
CA LEU A 168 39.81 -17.96 90.07
C LEU A 168 38.48 -17.56 90.72
N CYS A 169 38.38 -16.32 91.20
CA CYS A 169 37.15 -15.78 91.77
C CYS A 169 36.02 -15.80 90.73
N GLN A 170 36.30 -15.28 89.52
CA GLN A 170 35.32 -15.21 88.45
C GLN A 170 34.86 -16.61 87.98
N TYR A 171 35.76 -17.58 87.90
CA TYR A 171 35.39 -18.97 87.58
C TYR A 171 34.52 -19.63 88.65
N LYS A 172 34.83 -19.44 89.94
CA LYS A 172 34.01 -19.96 91.04
C LYS A 172 32.60 -19.34 91.02
N ILE A 173 32.49 -18.05 90.69
CA ILE A 173 31.20 -17.39 90.48
C ILE A 173 30.44 -18.01 89.30
N SER A 174 31.09 -18.17 88.14
CA SER A 174 30.45 -18.77 86.96
C SER A 174 30.01 -20.23 87.20
N ILE A 175 30.80 -21.05 87.90
CA ILE A 175 30.38 -22.40 88.30
C ILE A 175 29.15 -22.34 89.20
N ARG A 176 29.13 -21.42 90.17
CA ARG A 176 28.01 -21.28 91.10
C ARG A 176 26.72 -20.93 90.37
N GLU A 177 26.80 -20.00 89.41
CA GLU A 177 25.68 -19.63 88.55
C GLU A 177 25.20 -20.81 87.69
N HIS A 178 26.12 -21.60 87.10
CA HIS A 178 25.73 -22.80 86.35
C HIS A 178 25.08 -23.87 87.22
N ILE A 179 25.60 -24.12 88.42
CA ILE A 179 24.99 -25.06 89.38
C ILE A 179 23.60 -24.58 89.80
N GLN A 180 23.42 -23.27 90.01
CA GLN A 180 22.11 -22.70 90.34
C GLN A 180 21.12 -22.86 89.17
N ASN A 181 21.56 -22.59 87.94
CA ASN A 181 20.69 -22.74 86.77
C ASN A 181 20.28 -24.20 86.50
N ILE A 182 21.13 -25.18 86.83
CA ILE A 182 20.78 -26.61 86.71
C ILE A 182 19.80 -27.05 87.81
N LYS A 183 19.82 -26.43 89.00
CA LYS A 183 18.88 -26.74 90.10
C LYS A 183 17.50 -26.10 89.94
N VAL A 184 17.33 -25.18 88.99
CA VAL A 184 16.08 -24.43 88.73
C VAL A 184 15.33 -24.97 87.50
N GLN A 185 15.85 -26.01 86.85
CA GLN A 185 15.08 -26.90 85.96
C GLN A 185 14.61 -28.13 86.74
#